data_AF-A0A9P3JYP5-F1
#
_entry.id   AF-A0A9P3JYP5-F1
#
_cell.length_a   1.000
_cell.length_b   1.000
_cell.length_c   1.000
_cell.angle_alpha   90.00
_cell.angle_beta   90.00
_cell.angle_gamma   90.00
#
_symmetry.space_group_name_H-M   'P 1'
#
loop_
_entity.id
_entity.type
_entity.pdbx_description
1 polymer ?
#
loop_
_entity_poly.entity_id
_entity_poly.type
_entity_poly.pdbx_seq_one_letter_code
_entity_poly.pdbx_strand_id
1 'polypeptide(L)'
;MTSSATDPVPASDCAEEASVRQMSPEEHWWWGASKGRMGNWHGQWRTWKPFQSRDAIRSVKSVRKLWATSPDLSSYAHMNDWYDLEGEAPKQAPRVGVQWDLSLAEHSLPDGICHVANSNARRYVVSREGDGIWGPLDVADGAGGIKPPLMVEFFFSHTDTARLGSSVVFEPDGALAASVVVEESLDTNDRRPQDWVSPMWGPGVTSSQLPDHLPPVPALDDKTMLGTRTILTRNLMVQERENVSWAEEWSTNSAVAAATVSAAAAAAAAAAEPDPAGEAAAGSSNAGLSAVEVAAAAVGFMGRVPEGDEHLYAVFALPQGVVMCAPRSLPLVAGRQFVLSASWVVGAGEVKRITASWGADGGFAQVEGECYRRV
;
A
#
# COMPACT_ATOMS: atom_id res chain seq x y z
N MET A 1 34.84 -21.05 -42.67
CA MET A 1 34.16 -20.14 -41.71
C MET A 1 32.75 -20.65 -41.55
N THR A 2 32.54 -21.56 -40.61
CA THR A 2 31.24 -22.18 -40.30
C THR A 2 30.61 -21.40 -39.17
N SER A 3 29.50 -20.74 -39.48
CA SER A 3 28.63 -20.01 -38.55
C SER A 3 28.05 -20.99 -37.52
N SER A 4 28.42 -20.87 -36.24
CA SER A 4 27.73 -21.57 -35.16
C SER A 4 26.43 -20.84 -34.86
N ALA A 5 25.32 -21.45 -35.24
CA ALA A 5 24.02 -21.09 -34.69
C ALA A 5 24.06 -21.35 -33.18
N THR A 6 23.87 -20.31 -32.38
CA THR A 6 23.57 -20.44 -30.96
C THR A 6 22.16 -20.98 -30.83
N ASP A 7 22.03 -22.22 -30.37
CA ASP A 7 20.75 -22.81 -30.02
C ASP A 7 20.04 -21.94 -28.97
N PRO A 8 18.72 -21.72 -29.09
CA PRO A 8 17.95 -21.05 -28.05
C PRO A 8 18.03 -21.88 -26.77
N VAL A 9 18.49 -21.26 -25.69
CA VAL A 9 18.40 -21.82 -24.34
C VAL A 9 16.92 -22.15 -24.11
N PRO A 10 16.55 -23.41 -23.85
CA PRO A 10 15.18 -23.75 -23.54
C PRO A 10 14.76 -22.92 -22.33
N ALA A 11 13.63 -22.21 -22.45
CA ALA A 11 12.97 -21.58 -21.32
C ALA A 11 12.73 -22.69 -20.30
N SER A 12 13.58 -22.72 -19.28
CA SER A 12 13.51 -23.71 -18.23
C SER A 12 12.17 -23.52 -17.53
N ASP A 13 11.33 -24.55 -17.51
CA ASP A 13 10.12 -24.69 -16.69
C ASP A 13 10.51 -24.74 -15.19
N CYS A 14 11.30 -23.78 -14.72
CA CYS A 14 11.70 -23.58 -13.33
C CYS A 14 10.66 -22.74 -12.61
N ALA A 15 9.37 -23.08 -12.75
CA ALA A 15 8.39 -22.64 -11.78
C ALA A 15 8.71 -23.39 -10.47
N GLU A 16 9.52 -22.81 -9.61
CA GLU A 16 9.71 -23.32 -8.25
C GLU A 16 8.34 -23.50 -7.59
N GLU A 17 8.10 -24.70 -7.06
CA GLU A 17 6.85 -25.01 -6.38
C GLU A 17 6.69 -24.08 -5.18
N ALA A 18 5.53 -23.43 -5.09
CA ALA A 18 5.21 -22.56 -3.98
C ALA A 18 5.28 -23.34 -2.66
N SER A 19 6.04 -22.84 -1.68
CA SER A 19 6.03 -23.43 -0.35
C SER A 19 4.72 -23.04 0.36
N VAL A 20 4.03 -24.00 0.96
CA VAL A 20 2.79 -23.77 1.70
C VAL A 20 2.92 -24.40 3.08
N ARG A 21 2.65 -23.63 4.13
CA ARG A 21 2.69 -24.13 5.51
C ARG A 21 1.76 -23.36 6.43
N GLN A 22 1.38 -24.01 7.53
CA GLN A 22 0.70 -23.35 8.64
C GLN A 22 1.74 -22.61 9.50
N MET A 23 1.58 -21.30 9.66
CA MET A 23 2.34 -20.49 10.60
C MET A 23 1.62 -20.53 11.96
N SER A 24 2.38 -20.62 13.06
CA SER A 24 1.79 -20.48 14.39
C SER A 24 1.57 -19.01 14.74
N PRO A 25 0.60 -18.67 15.62
CA PRO A 25 0.46 -17.30 16.12
C PRO A 25 1.78 -16.75 16.70
N GLU A 26 2.50 -17.59 17.44
CA GLU A 26 3.80 -17.23 18.00
C GLU A 26 4.83 -16.86 16.91
N GLU A 27 4.91 -17.66 15.85
CA GLU A 27 5.80 -17.34 14.73
C GLU A 27 5.42 -16.00 14.08
N HIS A 28 4.12 -15.76 13.86
CA HIS A 28 3.62 -14.50 13.31
C HIS A 28 3.92 -13.29 14.19
N TRP A 29 3.80 -13.45 15.50
CA TRP A 29 4.20 -12.44 16.48
C TRP A 29 5.67 -12.06 16.30
N TRP A 30 6.55 -13.05 16.14
CA TRP A 30 7.98 -12.80 15.98
C TRP A 30 8.36 -12.13 14.66
N TRP A 31 7.56 -12.32 13.59
CA TRP A 31 7.70 -11.51 12.38
C TRP A 31 7.38 -10.03 12.66
N GLY A 32 6.35 -9.77 13.47
CA GLY A 32 5.90 -8.42 13.79
C GLY A 32 6.67 -7.68 14.87
N ALA A 33 7.28 -8.40 15.81
CA ALA A 33 8.01 -7.88 16.98
C ALA A 33 9.54 -7.92 16.81
N SER A 34 10.05 -8.18 15.60
CA SER A 34 11.48 -8.33 15.36
C SER A 34 12.31 -7.11 15.81
N LYS A 35 13.52 -7.38 16.33
CA LYS A 35 14.37 -6.40 17.05
C LYS A 35 14.62 -5.09 16.31
N GLY A 36 14.69 -5.11 14.98
CA GLY A 36 14.87 -3.90 14.16
C GLY A 36 13.70 -2.92 14.19
N ARG A 37 12.55 -3.29 14.78
CA ARG A 37 11.35 -2.44 14.84
C ARG A 37 11.20 -1.64 16.13
N MET A 38 11.96 -2.00 17.16
CA MET A 38 11.89 -1.32 18.45
C MET A 38 12.70 -0.02 18.40
N GLY A 39 12.13 1.03 18.98
CA GLY A 39 12.73 2.34 19.09
C GLY A 39 11.73 3.45 18.78
N ASN A 40 12.28 4.65 18.58
CA ASN A 40 11.51 5.84 18.29
C ASN A 40 11.58 6.14 16.80
N TRP A 41 10.45 5.95 16.13
CA TRP A 41 10.25 6.22 14.72
C TRP A 41 9.76 7.65 14.57
N HIS A 42 10.63 8.52 14.08
CA HIS A 42 10.27 9.90 13.76
C HIS A 42 9.68 9.95 12.38
N GLY A 43 8.54 10.61 12.26
CA GLY A 43 7.86 10.64 10.99
C GLY A 43 7.05 11.87 10.70
N GLN A 44 6.61 11.93 9.46
CA GLN A 44 5.69 12.93 8.96
C GLN A 44 4.48 12.22 8.35
N TRP A 45 3.31 12.56 8.86
CA TRP A 45 2.05 12.10 8.32
C TRP A 45 1.48 13.21 7.46
N ARG A 46 1.04 12.83 6.27
CA ARG A 46 0.39 13.74 5.33
C ARG A 46 -0.90 13.10 4.87
N THR A 47 -1.96 13.90 4.81
CA THR A 47 -3.31 13.44 4.44
C THR A 47 -3.72 14.12 3.16
N TRP A 48 -4.23 13.34 2.22
CA TRP A 48 -4.79 13.80 0.95
C TRP A 48 -6.26 13.41 0.85
N LYS A 49 -6.97 14.16 0.01
CA LYS A 49 -8.25 13.74 -0.55
C LYS A 49 -8.02 13.46 -2.03
N PRO A 50 -7.72 12.21 -2.43
CA PRO A 50 -7.15 11.89 -3.74
C PRO A 50 -7.95 12.41 -4.94
N PHE A 51 -9.28 12.53 -4.79
CA PHE A 51 -10.18 13.01 -5.84
C PHE A 51 -10.62 14.47 -5.69
N GLN A 52 -10.15 15.18 -4.66
CA GLN A 52 -10.52 16.59 -4.41
C GLN A 52 -9.34 17.54 -4.50
N SER A 53 -8.14 17.11 -4.06
CA SER A 53 -6.97 17.97 -3.97
C SER A 53 -5.69 17.19 -4.24
N ARG A 54 -4.77 17.81 -4.99
CA ARG A 54 -3.39 17.35 -5.16
C ARG A 54 -2.52 17.68 -3.94
N ASP A 55 -2.83 18.78 -3.29
CA ASP A 55 -2.14 19.20 -2.08
C ASP A 55 -2.61 18.41 -0.87
N ALA A 56 -1.66 18.13 0.03
CA ALA A 56 -1.96 17.54 1.32
C ALA A 56 -2.85 18.52 2.10
N ILE A 57 -4.03 18.05 2.52
CA ILE A 57 -4.98 18.84 3.31
C ILE A 57 -4.56 18.92 4.78
N ARG A 58 -3.63 18.07 5.21
CA ARG A 58 -3.08 18.06 6.57
C ARG A 58 -1.67 17.49 6.55
N SER A 59 -0.79 18.05 7.37
CA SER A 59 0.48 17.42 7.72
C SER A 59 0.78 17.59 9.20
N VAL A 60 1.30 16.53 9.82
CA VAL A 60 1.73 16.52 11.22
C VAL A 60 3.03 15.75 11.36
N LYS A 61 3.88 16.13 12.32
CA LYS A 61 5.04 15.34 12.72
C LYS A 61 4.64 14.37 13.84
N SER A 62 5.35 13.26 13.92
CA SER A 62 5.09 12.23 14.92
C SER A 62 6.36 11.59 15.45
N VAL A 63 6.27 11.05 16.66
CA VAL A 63 7.17 10.00 17.14
C VAL A 63 6.33 8.77 17.48
N ARG A 64 6.49 7.69 16.71
CA ARG A 64 5.96 6.38 17.05
C ARG A 64 6.99 5.62 17.88
N LYS A 65 6.70 5.41 19.15
CA LYS A 65 7.55 4.69 20.09
C LYS A 65 7.10 3.24 20.17
N LEU A 66 8.04 2.32 19.97
CA LEU A 66 7.87 0.88 20.14
C LEU A 66 8.96 0.38 21.07
N TRP A 67 8.63 -0.18 22.23
CA TRP A 67 9.67 -0.63 23.16
C TRP A 67 9.29 -1.92 23.86
N ALA A 68 10.31 -2.76 24.07
CA ALA A 68 10.19 -3.99 24.83
C ALA A 68 9.74 -3.70 26.27
N THR A 69 8.72 -4.41 26.73
CA THR A 69 8.34 -4.44 28.16
C THR A 69 8.77 -5.74 28.84
N SER A 70 9.28 -6.70 28.07
CA SER A 70 9.97 -7.90 28.56
C SER A 70 11.31 -8.14 27.83
N PRO A 71 12.30 -8.80 28.47
CA PRO A 71 13.62 -9.04 27.87
C PRO A 71 13.61 -9.91 26.61
N ASP A 72 12.62 -10.78 26.49
CA ASP A 72 12.43 -11.74 25.39
C ASP A 72 11.52 -11.23 24.27
N LEU A 73 11.03 -9.98 24.36
CA LEU A 73 10.05 -9.39 23.43
C LEU A 73 8.68 -10.11 23.37
N SER A 74 8.36 -10.96 24.36
CA SER A 74 7.01 -11.51 24.50
C SER A 74 5.98 -10.44 24.87
N SER A 75 6.42 -9.24 25.24
CA SER A 75 5.58 -8.05 25.38
C SER A 75 6.33 -6.79 24.93
N TYR A 76 5.58 -5.87 24.33
CA TYR A 76 6.07 -4.55 23.96
C TYR A 76 4.93 -3.53 24.05
N ALA A 77 5.29 -2.27 24.24
CA ALA A 77 4.36 -1.15 24.23
C ALA A 77 4.53 -0.31 22.96
N HIS A 78 3.42 0.26 22.50
CA HIS A 78 3.33 1.17 21.37
C HIS A 78 2.69 2.49 21.82
N MET A 79 3.28 3.61 21.45
CA MET A 79 2.68 4.93 21.61
C MET A 79 2.92 5.79 20.36
N ASN A 80 1.95 6.63 20.00
CA ASN A 80 2.11 7.66 18.97
C ASN A 80 2.03 9.05 19.62
N ASP A 81 3.13 9.80 19.59
CA ASP A 81 3.17 11.22 19.94
C ASP A 81 3.07 12.06 18.68
N TRP A 82 2.28 13.14 18.73
CA TRP A 82 2.02 14.02 17.60
C TRP A 82 2.37 15.46 17.97
N TYR A 83 2.93 16.19 17.02
CA TYR A 83 3.19 17.62 17.13
C TYR A 83 2.99 18.26 15.76
N ASP A 84 2.49 19.49 15.75
CA ASP A 84 2.32 20.25 14.51
C ASP A 84 3.69 20.64 13.92
N LEU A 85 3.65 21.22 12.73
CA LEU A 85 4.86 21.68 12.06
C LEU A 85 5.55 22.84 12.78
N GLU A 86 4.92 23.44 13.80
CA GLU A 86 5.49 24.50 14.64
C GLU A 86 6.09 23.92 15.94
N GLY A 87 5.97 22.61 16.16
CA GLY A 87 6.50 21.91 17.32
C GLY A 87 5.54 21.86 18.52
N GLU A 88 4.35 22.45 18.38
CA GLU A 88 3.31 22.46 19.41
C GLU A 88 2.46 21.19 19.34
N ALA A 89 1.92 20.76 20.49
CA ALA A 89 0.97 19.65 20.47
C ALA A 89 -0.27 20.08 19.66
N PRO A 90 -0.76 19.29 18.68
CA PRO A 90 -1.88 19.72 17.88
C PRO A 90 -3.08 19.86 18.79
N LYS A 91 -3.73 21.03 18.82
CA LYS A 91 -4.88 21.34 19.69
C LYS A 91 -6.05 20.34 19.59
N GLN A 92 -6.04 19.47 18.57
CA GLN A 92 -7.07 18.47 18.29
C GLN A 92 -6.49 17.08 17.95
N ALA A 93 -5.26 16.74 18.38
CA ALA A 93 -4.75 15.38 18.17
C ALA A 93 -5.49 14.40 19.12
N PRO A 94 -6.32 13.46 18.60
CA PRO A 94 -7.30 12.75 19.44
C PRO A 94 -6.69 11.82 20.50
N ARG A 95 -5.38 11.53 20.46
CA ARG A 95 -4.74 10.46 21.24
C ARG A 95 -3.24 10.69 21.46
N VAL A 96 -2.82 11.92 21.77
CA VAL A 96 -1.41 12.16 22.15
C VAL A 96 -1.12 11.39 23.44
N GLY A 97 -0.08 10.56 23.44
CA GLY A 97 0.38 9.86 24.64
C GLY A 97 -0.42 8.62 25.05
N VAL A 98 -1.34 8.11 24.22
CA VAL A 98 -2.01 6.83 24.52
C VAL A 98 -1.04 5.69 24.26
N GLN A 99 -0.72 4.96 25.33
CA GLN A 99 0.06 3.74 25.28
C GLN A 99 -0.84 2.52 25.04
N TRP A 100 -0.41 1.63 24.15
CA TRP A 100 -1.01 0.34 23.90
C TRP A 100 -0.01 -0.75 24.29
N ASP A 101 -0.37 -1.57 25.26
CA ASP A 101 0.46 -2.69 25.71
C ASP A 101 0.07 -3.96 24.96
N LEU A 102 1.03 -4.54 24.23
CA LEU A 102 0.85 -5.77 23.49
C LEU A 102 1.63 -6.90 24.15
N SER A 103 1.03 -8.07 24.19
CA SER A 103 1.62 -9.29 24.73
C SER A 103 1.35 -10.47 23.81
N LEU A 104 2.33 -11.36 23.67
CA LEU A 104 2.23 -12.60 22.90
C LEU A 104 1.03 -13.43 23.40
N ALA A 105 0.85 -13.53 24.71
CA ALA A 105 -0.18 -14.36 25.33
C ALA A 105 -1.62 -13.91 25.03
N GLU A 106 -1.87 -12.59 24.93
CA GLU A 106 -3.23 -12.06 24.78
C GLU A 106 -3.53 -11.60 23.35
N HIS A 107 -2.51 -11.16 22.63
CA HIS A 107 -2.69 -10.49 21.34
C HIS A 107 -2.24 -11.33 20.15
N SER A 108 -1.51 -12.42 20.35
CA SER A 108 -1.17 -13.34 19.28
C SER A 108 -2.26 -14.39 19.10
N LEU A 109 -3.14 -14.17 18.12
CA LEU A 109 -4.31 -15.00 17.90
C LEU A 109 -4.15 -15.89 16.66
N PRO A 110 -4.95 -16.98 16.54
CA PRO A 110 -5.01 -17.80 15.32
C PRO A 110 -5.38 -17.04 14.04
N ASP A 111 -5.89 -15.81 14.20
CA ASP A 111 -6.29 -14.93 13.11
C ASP A 111 -5.43 -13.66 12.99
N GLY A 112 -4.21 -13.66 13.53
CA GLY A 112 -3.24 -12.56 13.45
C GLY A 112 -3.02 -11.84 14.78
N ILE A 113 -2.32 -10.70 14.75
CA ILE A 113 -2.02 -9.94 15.97
C ILE A 113 -3.15 -8.95 16.25
N CYS A 114 -3.85 -9.10 17.37
CA CYS A 114 -4.96 -8.24 17.77
C CYS A 114 -4.50 -6.84 18.17
N HIS A 115 -5.20 -5.81 17.70
CA HIS A 115 -4.95 -4.43 18.13
C HIS A 115 -5.61 -4.14 19.48
N VAL A 116 -4.86 -3.62 20.46
CA VAL A 116 -5.34 -3.33 21.82
C VAL A 116 -6.57 -2.40 21.83
N ALA A 117 -6.54 -1.35 21.00
CA ALA A 117 -7.63 -0.37 20.93
C ALA A 117 -8.85 -0.81 20.09
N ASN A 118 -8.76 -1.91 19.34
CA ASN A 118 -9.82 -2.36 18.46
C ASN A 118 -9.73 -3.88 18.28
N SER A 119 -10.58 -4.61 18.99
CA SER A 119 -10.63 -6.08 18.93
C SER A 119 -11.03 -6.64 17.56
N ASN A 120 -11.58 -5.82 16.66
CA ASN A 120 -11.83 -6.19 15.27
C ASN A 120 -10.62 -5.92 14.36
N ALA A 121 -9.59 -5.20 14.80
CA ALA A 121 -8.41 -4.95 13.98
C ALA A 121 -7.34 -6.02 14.21
N ARG A 122 -6.69 -6.42 13.11
CA ARG A 122 -5.58 -7.35 13.08
C ARG A 122 -4.39 -6.73 12.36
N ARG A 123 -3.20 -7.05 12.84
CA ARG A 123 -1.97 -6.87 12.08
C ARG A 123 -1.66 -8.17 11.37
N TYR A 124 -1.40 -8.08 10.09
CA TYR A 124 -0.86 -9.18 9.30
C TYR A 124 0.47 -8.75 8.70
N VAL A 125 1.52 -9.46 9.08
CA VAL A 125 2.88 -9.26 8.59
C VAL A 125 3.17 -10.30 7.51
N VAL A 126 3.52 -9.84 6.31
CA VAL A 126 3.67 -10.67 5.10
C VAL A 126 5.11 -10.80 4.61
N SER A 127 6.05 -10.11 5.24
CA SER A 127 7.47 -10.29 4.98
C SER A 127 8.27 -10.32 6.28
N ARG A 128 9.47 -10.87 6.25
CA ARG A 128 10.36 -10.86 7.44
C ARG A 128 10.92 -9.46 7.71
N GLU A 129 11.03 -8.68 6.64
CA GLU A 129 11.27 -7.25 6.63
C GLU A 129 10.07 -6.49 7.21
N GLY A 130 8.95 -7.18 7.47
CA GLY A 130 7.74 -6.75 8.16
C GLY A 130 6.92 -5.70 7.45
N ASP A 131 6.85 -5.88 6.14
CA ASP A 131 5.75 -5.40 5.32
C ASP A 131 4.45 -6.04 5.83
N GLY A 132 3.34 -5.31 5.77
CA GLY A 132 2.07 -5.81 6.31
C GLY A 132 0.96 -4.78 6.33
N ILE A 133 -0.11 -5.12 7.03
CA ILE A 133 -1.26 -4.23 7.24
C ILE A 133 -1.70 -4.17 8.69
N TRP A 134 -2.37 -3.08 9.06
CA TRP A 134 -3.44 -3.08 10.05
C TRP A 134 -4.77 -2.94 9.31
N GLY A 135 -5.68 -3.89 9.53
CA GLY A 135 -7.01 -3.87 8.92
C GLY A 135 -8.06 -4.58 9.78
N PRO A 136 -9.35 -4.33 9.53
CA PRO A 136 -10.42 -5.03 10.22
C PRO A 136 -10.59 -6.46 9.72
N LEU A 137 -10.91 -7.35 10.66
CA LEU A 137 -11.19 -8.76 10.45
C LEU A 137 -12.55 -8.94 9.79
N ASP A 138 -13.58 -8.25 10.27
CA ASP A 138 -14.92 -8.32 9.70
C ASP A 138 -15.44 -6.90 9.42
N VAL A 139 -15.84 -6.66 8.17
CA VAL A 139 -16.33 -5.37 7.71
C VAL A 139 -17.81 -5.38 7.35
N ALA A 140 -18.54 -6.49 7.52
CA ALA A 140 -19.96 -6.51 7.21
C ALA A 140 -20.82 -5.76 8.23
N ASP A 141 -21.94 -5.19 7.78
CA ASP A 141 -22.95 -4.53 8.64
C ASP A 141 -24.09 -5.47 9.09
N GLY A 142 -24.05 -6.74 8.69
CA GLY A 142 -25.07 -7.75 8.97
C GLY A 142 -26.28 -7.74 8.02
N ALA A 143 -26.41 -6.73 7.15
CA ALA A 143 -27.40 -6.64 6.08
C ALA A 143 -26.81 -6.92 4.69
N GLY A 144 -25.56 -7.40 4.64
CA GLY A 144 -24.79 -7.62 3.40
C GLY A 144 -24.08 -6.36 2.88
N GLY A 145 -24.16 -5.24 3.61
CA GLY A 145 -23.38 -4.05 3.36
C GLY A 145 -22.01 -4.10 4.06
N ILE A 146 -21.15 -3.13 3.74
CA ILE A 146 -19.86 -2.94 4.41
C ILE A 146 -20.05 -1.83 5.45
N LYS A 147 -19.74 -2.12 6.71
CA LYS A 147 -19.78 -1.24 7.88
C LYS A 147 -18.67 -0.18 7.81
N PRO A 148 -19.01 1.09 7.58
CA PRO A 148 -18.06 2.19 7.66
C PRO A 148 -18.03 2.79 9.08
N PRO A 149 -17.04 3.63 9.41
CA PRO A 149 -15.86 3.95 8.60
C PRO A 149 -14.92 2.75 8.47
N LEU A 150 -14.32 2.59 7.29
CA LEU A 150 -13.28 1.59 7.02
C LEU A 150 -11.94 2.30 6.92
N MET A 151 -10.95 1.82 7.66
CA MET A 151 -9.56 2.24 7.53
C MET A 151 -8.65 1.02 7.46
N VAL A 152 -7.72 1.03 6.50
CA VAL A 152 -6.65 0.04 6.39
C VAL A 152 -5.34 0.79 6.23
N GLU A 153 -4.36 0.44 7.06
CA GLU A 153 -3.00 0.97 7.00
C GLU A 153 -2.08 -0.14 6.47
N PHE A 154 -1.27 0.18 5.47
CA PHE A 154 -0.25 -0.64 4.84
C PHE A 154 1.12 -0.17 5.32
N PHE A 155 2.02 -1.10 5.60
CA PHE A 155 3.38 -0.84 6.05
C PHE A 155 4.37 -1.44 5.09
N PHE A 156 5.31 -0.64 4.64
CA PHE A 156 6.45 -1.04 3.83
C PHE A 156 7.73 -0.71 4.58
N SER A 157 8.54 -1.71 4.85
CA SER A 157 9.87 -1.53 5.41
C SER A 157 10.87 -1.39 4.27
N HIS A 158 11.80 -0.44 4.39
CA HIS A 158 12.79 -0.16 3.36
C HIS A 158 14.18 -0.62 3.78
N THR A 159 14.58 -0.14 4.95
CA THR A 159 15.80 -0.54 5.64
C THR A 159 15.45 -0.79 7.10
N ASP A 160 16.42 -1.22 7.90
CA ASP A 160 16.24 -1.35 9.36
C ASP A 160 15.92 -0.02 10.05
N THR A 161 16.13 1.11 9.36
CA THR A 161 15.94 2.46 9.89
C THR A 161 14.96 3.31 9.11
N ALA A 162 14.27 2.75 8.11
CA ALA A 162 13.38 3.51 7.25
C ALA A 162 12.16 2.67 6.86
N ARG A 163 10.98 3.27 6.95
CA ARG A 163 9.72 2.65 6.52
C ARG A 163 8.71 3.68 6.04
N LEU A 164 7.82 3.21 5.20
CA LEU A 164 6.69 3.97 4.69
C LEU A 164 5.39 3.29 5.12
N GLY A 165 4.48 4.06 5.68
CA GLY A 165 3.08 3.67 5.87
C GLY A 165 2.21 4.35 4.82
N SER A 166 1.16 3.68 4.39
CA SER A 166 0.07 4.30 3.63
C SER A 166 -1.27 3.88 4.20
N SER A 167 -2.32 4.69 4.14
CA SER A 167 -3.65 4.29 4.58
C SER A 167 -4.71 4.72 3.60
N VAL A 168 -5.80 3.95 3.55
CA VAL A 168 -7.04 4.31 2.86
C VAL A 168 -8.14 4.46 3.91
N VAL A 169 -8.93 5.53 3.81
CA VAL A 169 -10.01 5.84 4.76
C VAL A 169 -11.30 6.08 3.99
N PHE A 170 -12.37 5.40 4.41
CA PHE A 170 -13.72 5.59 3.90
C PHE A 170 -14.61 6.24 4.97
N GLU A 171 -15.44 7.18 4.54
CA GLU A 171 -16.43 7.88 5.38
C GLU A 171 -17.61 6.95 5.75
N PRO A 172 -18.46 7.32 6.72
CA PRO A 172 -19.69 6.61 7.07
C PRO A 172 -20.69 6.36 5.93
N ASP A 173 -20.62 7.09 4.82
CA ASP A 173 -21.42 6.83 3.62
C ASP A 173 -20.75 5.82 2.65
N GLY A 174 -19.56 5.36 3.00
CA GLY A 174 -18.73 4.45 2.21
C GLY A 174 -17.96 5.14 1.09
N ALA A 175 -18.00 6.47 0.95
CA ALA A 175 -17.17 7.18 -0.01
C ALA A 175 -15.70 7.18 0.41
N LEU A 176 -14.79 7.15 -0.57
CA LEU A 176 -13.36 7.29 -0.28
C LEU A 176 -13.08 8.72 0.25
N ALA A 177 -12.73 8.79 1.53
CA ALA A 177 -12.58 10.04 2.27
C ALA A 177 -11.20 10.65 2.08
N ALA A 178 -10.18 9.84 2.33
CA ALA A 178 -8.82 10.29 2.46
C ALA A 178 -7.83 9.15 2.23
N SER A 179 -6.60 9.53 1.93
CA SER A 179 -5.45 8.66 2.04
C SER A 179 -4.35 9.35 2.84
N VAL A 180 -3.58 8.57 3.59
CA VAL A 180 -2.50 9.07 4.44
C VAL A 180 -1.21 8.41 4.02
N VAL A 181 -0.12 9.17 3.88
CA VAL A 181 1.23 8.63 3.76
C VAL A 181 2.00 9.02 5.00
N VAL A 182 2.70 8.04 5.56
CA VAL A 182 3.48 8.13 6.78
C VAL A 182 4.92 7.80 6.44
N GLU A 183 5.79 8.77 6.51
CA GLU A 183 7.22 8.54 6.34
C GLU A 183 7.86 8.44 7.70
N GLU A 184 8.56 7.34 8.00
CA GLU A 184 9.17 7.14 9.31
C GLU A 184 10.62 6.67 9.19
N SER A 185 11.48 7.25 10.01
CA SER A 185 12.86 6.81 10.19
C SER A 185 13.14 6.47 11.65
N LEU A 186 13.85 5.37 11.88
CA LEU A 186 14.40 5.04 13.18
C LEU A 186 15.51 6.03 13.49
N ASP A 187 15.39 6.74 14.60
CA ASP A 187 16.38 7.73 15.01
C ASP A 187 16.51 7.75 16.55
N THR A 188 16.80 8.92 17.11
CA THR A 188 17.07 9.21 18.51
C THR A 188 15.77 9.29 19.30
N ASN A 189 15.89 9.38 20.63
CA ASN A 189 14.72 9.61 21.47
C ASN A 189 14.21 11.05 21.46
N ASP A 190 15.00 11.98 20.89
CA ASP A 190 14.73 13.41 20.94
C ASP A 190 13.79 13.84 19.83
N ARG A 191 12.93 14.84 20.10
CA ARG A 191 12.09 15.44 19.07
C ARG A 191 12.97 16.04 17.97
N ARG A 192 12.63 15.76 16.72
CA ARG A 192 13.30 16.37 15.58
C ARG A 192 13.03 17.87 15.52
N PRO A 193 14.00 18.68 15.04
CA PRO A 193 13.80 20.11 14.86
C PRO A 193 12.73 20.40 13.80
N GLN A 194 12.27 21.65 13.79
CA GLN A 194 11.16 22.09 12.93
C GLN A 194 11.48 21.94 11.43
N ASP A 195 12.73 22.12 11.06
CA ASP A 195 13.27 22.00 9.71
C ASP A 195 13.66 20.58 9.32
N TRP A 196 13.48 19.58 10.21
CA TRP A 196 13.76 18.19 9.88
C TRP A 196 12.93 17.71 8.70
N VAL A 197 13.64 17.14 7.73
CA VAL A 197 13.10 16.44 6.57
C VAL A 197 13.43 14.95 6.72
N SER A 198 12.46 14.10 6.35
CA SER A 198 12.63 12.65 6.37
C SER A 198 13.89 12.23 5.60
N PRO A 199 14.81 11.46 6.21
CA PRO A 199 16.04 11.02 5.57
C PRO A 199 15.80 9.97 4.47
N MET A 200 14.59 9.40 4.38
CA MET A 200 14.21 8.55 3.24
C MET A 200 14.36 9.27 1.90
N TRP A 201 14.36 10.62 1.91
CA TRP A 201 14.50 11.42 0.71
C TRP A 201 15.44 12.60 0.99
N GLY A 202 16.48 12.73 0.16
CA GLY A 202 17.44 13.83 0.30
C GLY A 202 16.75 15.22 0.25
N PRO A 203 17.41 16.27 0.76
CA PRO A 203 16.91 17.64 0.70
C PRO A 203 16.76 18.08 -0.76
N GLY A 204 15.58 17.88 -1.33
CA GLY A 204 15.34 18.15 -2.75
C GLY A 204 13.99 17.67 -3.26
N VAL A 205 13.47 16.53 -2.77
CA VAL A 205 12.18 15.99 -3.23
C VAL A 205 11.04 16.73 -2.52
N THR A 206 10.65 17.87 -3.06
CA THR A 206 9.43 18.58 -2.65
C THR A 206 8.22 17.98 -3.36
N SER A 207 7.03 18.08 -2.77
CA SER A 207 5.77 17.63 -3.40
C SER A 207 5.53 18.22 -4.81
N SER A 208 6.13 19.37 -5.11
CA SER A 208 6.06 20.03 -6.42
C SER A 208 6.87 19.35 -7.54
N GLN A 209 7.74 18.40 -7.20
CA GLN A 209 8.52 17.62 -8.17
C GLN A 209 7.89 16.29 -8.54
N LEU A 210 6.72 15.97 -7.98
CA LEU A 210 5.95 14.84 -8.44
C LEU A 210 5.38 15.19 -9.80
N PRO A 211 5.67 14.41 -10.85
CA PRO A 211 5.08 14.67 -12.14
C PRO A 211 3.55 14.65 -12.04
N ASP A 212 2.87 15.42 -12.91
CA ASP A 212 1.40 15.39 -13.09
C ASP A 212 0.86 13.99 -13.49
N HIS A 213 1.77 13.06 -13.78
CA HIS A 213 1.52 11.69 -14.16
C HIS A 213 1.98 10.76 -13.03
N LEU A 214 1.39 9.55 -12.95
CA LEU A 214 1.95 8.44 -12.19
C LEU A 214 3.48 8.45 -12.36
N PRO A 215 4.28 8.26 -11.27
CA PRO A 215 5.73 8.24 -11.38
C PRO A 215 6.08 7.39 -12.61
N PRO A 216 6.93 7.85 -13.55
CA PRO A 216 7.15 7.19 -14.82
C PRO A 216 7.40 5.73 -14.52
N VAL A 217 6.37 4.92 -14.78
CA VAL A 217 6.26 3.58 -14.25
C VAL A 217 7.35 2.84 -15.00
N PRO A 218 8.50 2.55 -14.35
CA PRO A 218 9.76 2.37 -15.04
C PRO A 218 9.58 1.23 -16.02
N ALA A 219 9.43 1.54 -17.32
CA ALA A 219 8.92 0.65 -18.37
C ALA A 219 8.65 -0.76 -17.84
N LEU A 220 7.54 -0.92 -17.09
CA LEU A 220 7.31 -2.11 -16.27
C LEU A 220 6.88 -3.30 -17.15
N ASP A 221 6.92 -3.13 -18.48
CA ASP A 221 6.89 -4.19 -19.48
C ASP A 221 8.19 -5.00 -19.53
N ASP A 222 9.21 -4.59 -18.78
CA ASP A 222 10.48 -5.26 -18.69
C ASP A 222 10.30 -6.60 -17.94
N LYS A 223 10.37 -7.71 -18.71
CA LYS A 223 10.40 -9.09 -18.21
C LYS A 223 11.56 -9.37 -17.24
N THR A 224 12.38 -8.37 -16.93
CA THR A 224 13.49 -8.42 -15.97
C THR A 224 13.09 -8.06 -14.54
N MET A 225 11.84 -7.70 -14.24
CA MET A 225 11.42 -7.52 -12.84
C MET A 225 10.99 -8.87 -12.23
N LEU A 226 11.86 -9.46 -11.42
CA LEU A 226 11.60 -10.70 -10.68
C LEU A 226 11.50 -10.42 -9.19
N GLY A 227 10.64 -11.15 -8.50
CA GLY A 227 10.33 -10.86 -7.11
C GLY A 227 9.95 -12.05 -6.27
N THR A 228 9.65 -11.76 -5.01
CA THR A 228 9.02 -12.68 -4.08
C THR A 228 7.57 -12.30 -3.88
N ARG A 229 6.74 -13.31 -3.61
CA ARG A 229 5.33 -13.14 -3.23
C ARG A 229 5.03 -14.01 -2.02
N THR A 230 4.44 -13.39 -1.01
CA THR A 230 3.96 -14.05 0.20
C THR A 230 2.49 -13.79 0.37
N ILE A 231 1.69 -14.85 0.47
CA ILE A 231 0.26 -14.79 0.79
C ILE A 231 0.09 -15.29 2.22
N LEU A 232 -0.55 -14.51 3.08
CA LEU A 232 -0.91 -14.88 4.43
C LEU A 232 -2.43 -14.80 4.59
N THR A 233 -3.07 -15.94 4.83
CA THR A 233 -4.52 -16.02 5.00
C THR A 233 -4.95 -15.64 6.42
N ARG A 234 -6.26 -15.43 6.61
CA ARG A 234 -6.87 -15.20 7.93
C ARG A 234 -6.48 -16.25 8.95
N ASN A 235 -6.34 -17.52 8.58
CA ASN A 235 -5.96 -18.61 9.50
C ASN A 235 -4.45 -18.87 9.55
N LEU A 236 -3.62 -17.89 9.19
CA LEU A 236 -2.15 -17.97 9.20
C LEU A 236 -1.57 -19.10 8.33
N MET A 237 -2.25 -19.47 7.24
CA MET A 237 -1.60 -20.25 6.18
C MET A 237 -0.74 -19.29 5.38
N VAL A 238 0.56 -19.61 5.29
CA VAL A 238 1.51 -18.84 4.51
C VAL A 238 1.88 -19.61 3.24
N GLN A 239 1.84 -18.91 2.11
CA GLN A 239 2.34 -19.39 0.84
C GLN A 239 3.42 -18.44 0.34
N GLU A 240 4.61 -18.96 0.05
CA GLU A 240 5.74 -18.18 -0.45
C GLU A 240 6.12 -18.67 -1.85
N ARG A 241 6.40 -17.71 -2.74
CA ARG A 241 6.91 -17.94 -4.09
C ARG A 241 8.09 -17.02 -4.35
N GLU A 242 9.09 -17.54 -5.02
CA GLU A 242 10.24 -16.79 -5.52
C GLU A 242 10.19 -16.68 -7.04
N ASN A 243 11.03 -15.81 -7.60
CA ASN A 243 11.16 -15.62 -9.05
C ASN A 243 9.84 -15.27 -9.77
N VAL A 244 8.92 -14.61 -9.07
CA VAL A 244 7.63 -14.18 -9.65
C VAL A 244 7.88 -12.99 -10.57
N SER A 245 7.49 -13.12 -11.84
CA SER A 245 7.62 -12.05 -12.82
C SER A 245 6.52 -11.01 -12.63
N TRP A 246 6.91 -9.73 -12.53
CA TRP A 246 5.97 -8.63 -12.53
C TRP A 246 5.14 -8.58 -13.82
N ALA A 247 5.75 -8.92 -14.97
CA ALA A 247 5.10 -8.89 -16.28
C ALA A 247 4.01 -9.96 -16.41
N GLU A 248 4.18 -11.14 -15.80
CA GLU A 248 3.14 -12.19 -15.78
C GLU A 248 1.89 -11.71 -15.05
N GLU A 249 2.08 -11.03 -13.93
CA GLU A 249 0.98 -10.43 -13.18
C GLU A 249 0.34 -9.24 -13.91
N TRP A 250 1.15 -8.46 -14.62
CA TRP A 250 0.66 -7.39 -15.47
C TRP A 250 -0.19 -7.93 -16.62
N SER A 251 0.24 -9.02 -17.27
CA SER A 251 -0.43 -9.58 -18.45
C SER A 251 -1.84 -10.09 -18.14
N THR A 252 -2.07 -10.60 -16.93
CA THR A 252 -3.41 -11.04 -16.48
C THR A 252 -4.35 -9.84 -16.30
N ASN A 253 -3.84 -8.72 -15.79
CA ASN A 253 -4.64 -7.52 -15.52
C ASN A 253 -4.83 -6.63 -16.77
N SER A 254 -3.87 -6.62 -17.71
CA SER A 254 -3.83 -5.69 -18.85
C SER A 254 -4.83 -5.97 -19.97
N ALA A 255 -5.26 -7.23 -20.16
CA ALA A 255 -6.35 -7.56 -21.09
C ALA A 255 -7.68 -6.92 -20.64
N VAL A 256 -7.96 -6.93 -19.34
CA VAL A 256 -9.19 -6.36 -18.76
C VAL A 256 -9.13 -4.84 -18.68
N ALA A 257 -7.92 -4.31 -18.44
CA ALA A 257 -7.67 -2.89 -18.47
C ALA A 257 -7.87 -2.23 -19.83
N ALA A 258 -7.36 -2.82 -20.91
CA ALA A 258 -7.52 -2.24 -22.24
C ALA A 258 -9.01 -2.04 -22.58
N ALA A 259 -9.88 -2.96 -22.13
CA ALA A 259 -11.33 -2.83 -22.24
C ALA A 259 -11.89 -1.68 -21.36
N THR A 260 -11.43 -1.57 -20.11
CA THR A 260 -11.90 -0.54 -19.15
C THR A 260 -11.44 0.87 -19.52
N VAL A 261 -10.20 1.03 -19.99
CA VAL A 261 -9.63 2.29 -20.47
C VAL A 261 -10.34 2.77 -21.72
N SER A 262 -10.64 1.85 -22.65
CA SER A 262 -11.44 2.16 -23.83
C SER A 262 -12.84 2.66 -23.47
N ALA A 263 -13.49 2.04 -22.47
CA ALA A 263 -14.81 2.47 -21.97
C ALA A 263 -14.77 3.82 -21.24
N ALA A 264 -13.76 4.06 -20.40
CA ALA A 264 -13.60 5.33 -19.68
C ALA A 264 -13.25 6.49 -20.62
N ALA A 265 -12.40 6.26 -21.62
CA ALA A 265 -12.10 7.24 -22.67
C ALA A 265 -13.35 7.56 -23.51
N ALA A 266 -14.16 6.55 -23.84
CA ALA A 266 -15.43 6.75 -24.53
C ALA A 266 -16.44 7.55 -23.68
N ALA A 267 -16.54 7.28 -22.38
CA ALA A 267 -17.41 8.01 -21.47
C ALA A 267 -16.97 9.47 -21.26
N ALA A 268 -15.66 9.72 -21.14
CA ALA A 268 -15.11 11.07 -21.07
C ALA A 268 -15.32 11.84 -22.38
N ALA A 269 -15.14 11.19 -23.53
CA ALA A 269 -15.44 11.79 -24.84
C ALA A 269 -16.92 12.09 -25.03
N ALA A 270 -17.82 11.28 -24.45
CA ALA A 270 -19.27 11.52 -24.49
C ALA A 270 -19.73 12.62 -23.52
N ALA A 271 -19.02 12.82 -22.40
CA ALA A 271 -19.32 13.85 -21.41
C ALA A 271 -18.69 15.21 -21.72
N ALA A 272 -17.68 15.26 -22.59
CA ALA A 272 -17.16 16.50 -23.14
C ALA A 272 -18.20 17.09 -24.09
N GLU A 273 -19.01 18.04 -23.60
CA GLU A 273 -19.84 18.84 -24.50
C GLU A 273 -18.94 19.55 -25.51
N PRO A 274 -19.31 19.57 -26.80
CA PRO A 274 -18.52 20.26 -27.82
C PRO A 274 -18.47 21.75 -27.47
N ASP A 275 -17.28 22.24 -27.11
CA ASP A 275 -17.04 23.65 -26.86
C ASP A 275 -17.36 24.45 -28.14
N PRO A 276 -18.39 25.31 -28.13
CA PRO A 276 -18.84 25.99 -29.35
C PRO A 276 -17.95 27.18 -29.75
N ALA A 277 -16.83 27.45 -29.07
CA ALA A 277 -15.95 28.56 -29.41
C ALA A 277 -14.47 28.16 -29.36
N GLY A 278 -13.93 27.80 -30.53
CA GLY A 278 -12.51 27.54 -30.69
C GLY A 278 -11.65 28.77 -30.42
N GLU A 279 -10.69 28.62 -29.50
CA GLU A 279 -9.46 29.39 -29.52
C GLU A 279 -8.30 28.48 -29.11
N ALA A 280 -7.46 28.13 -30.09
CA ALA A 280 -6.36 27.19 -29.92
C ALA A 280 -5.20 27.87 -29.16
N ALA A 281 -5.07 27.59 -27.87
CA ALA A 281 -3.89 27.93 -27.10
C ALA A 281 -2.77 26.89 -27.34
N ALA A 282 -1.78 27.27 -28.13
CA ALA A 282 -0.54 26.52 -28.30
C ALA A 282 0.43 26.79 -27.14
N GLY A 283 1.04 25.73 -26.60
CA GLY A 283 2.32 25.83 -25.89
C GLY A 283 2.37 25.25 -24.48
N SER A 284 2.48 23.92 -24.38
CA SER A 284 3.24 23.26 -23.31
C SER A 284 3.50 21.81 -23.73
N SER A 285 4.67 21.57 -24.34
CA SER A 285 5.13 20.22 -24.66
C SER A 285 5.89 19.64 -23.47
N ASN A 286 5.18 19.40 -22.37
CA ASN A 286 5.58 18.31 -21.49
C ASN A 286 5.13 17.04 -22.21
N ALA A 287 6.09 16.24 -22.66
CA ALA A 287 5.83 14.89 -23.18
C ALA A 287 5.36 14.01 -22.01
N GLY A 288 4.13 14.27 -21.54
CA GLY A 288 3.44 13.43 -20.59
C GLY A 288 3.02 12.15 -21.27
N LEU A 289 2.99 11.07 -20.49
CA LEU A 289 2.35 9.82 -20.88
C LEU A 289 0.95 10.14 -21.44
N SER A 290 0.62 9.55 -22.59
CA SER A 290 -0.74 9.58 -23.11
C SER A 290 -1.72 9.04 -22.06
N ALA A 291 -2.99 9.47 -22.10
CA ALA A 291 -4.01 8.95 -21.19
C ALA A 291 -4.09 7.40 -21.22
N VAL A 292 -3.74 6.79 -22.36
CA VAL A 292 -3.63 5.34 -22.54
C VAL A 292 -2.46 4.74 -21.75
N GLU A 293 -1.29 5.38 -21.75
CA GLU A 293 -0.12 4.92 -20.98
C GLU A 293 -0.32 5.11 -19.48
N VAL A 294 -0.93 6.21 -19.04
CA VAL A 294 -1.31 6.42 -17.62
C VAL A 294 -2.28 5.34 -17.15
N ALA A 295 -3.24 4.98 -18.00
CA ALA A 295 -4.23 3.99 -17.65
C ALA A 295 -3.70 2.54 -17.76
N ALA A 296 -2.80 2.24 -18.70
CA ALA A 296 -2.09 0.96 -18.73
C ALA A 296 -1.15 0.80 -17.52
N ALA A 297 -0.46 1.87 -17.14
CA ALA A 297 0.40 1.91 -15.97
C ALA A 297 -0.39 1.70 -14.65
N ALA A 298 -1.60 2.25 -14.55
CA ALA A 298 -2.48 2.08 -13.39
C ALA A 298 -2.84 0.61 -13.12
N VAL A 299 -2.79 -0.25 -14.14
CA VAL A 299 -3.33 -1.61 -14.10
C VAL A 299 -2.38 -2.58 -13.41
N GLY A 300 -1.07 -2.41 -13.59
CA GLY A 300 -0.08 -3.11 -12.80
C GLY A 300 -0.23 -2.87 -11.29
N PHE A 301 -0.85 -1.75 -10.91
CA PHE A 301 -1.08 -1.37 -9.52
C PHE A 301 -2.49 -1.70 -9.00
N MET A 302 -3.36 -2.30 -9.82
CA MET A 302 -4.68 -2.72 -9.34
C MET A 302 -4.60 -3.92 -8.36
N GLY A 303 -3.46 -4.60 -8.29
CA GLY A 303 -3.33 -5.79 -7.48
C GLY A 303 -4.24 -6.91 -8.01
N ARG A 304 -4.97 -7.58 -7.11
CA ARG A 304 -5.85 -8.71 -7.41
C ARG A 304 -7.34 -8.33 -7.37
N VAL A 305 -7.69 -7.21 -8.01
CA VAL A 305 -9.11 -6.85 -8.21
C VAL A 305 -9.83 -8.01 -8.90
N PRO A 306 -11.02 -8.44 -8.41
CA PRO A 306 -11.78 -9.50 -9.07
C PRO A 306 -12.08 -9.15 -10.53
N GLU A 307 -11.97 -10.16 -11.40
CA GLU A 307 -12.20 -9.98 -12.84
C GLU A 307 -13.60 -9.43 -13.12
N GLY A 308 -13.66 -8.35 -13.89
CA GLY A 308 -14.91 -7.67 -14.26
C GLY A 308 -15.33 -6.55 -13.29
N ASP A 309 -14.71 -6.46 -12.11
CA ASP A 309 -15.02 -5.41 -11.12
C ASP A 309 -14.09 -4.18 -11.23
N GLU A 310 -13.17 -4.13 -12.20
CA GLU A 310 -12.15 -3.08 -12.35
C GLU A 310 -12.73 -1.66 -12.39
N HIS A 311 -13.89 -1.53 -13.05
CA HIS A 311 -14.62 -0.27 -13.17
C HIS A 311 -15.12 0.28 -11.81
N LEU A 312 -15.26 -0.57 -10.78
CA LEU A 312 -15.66 -0.19 -9.43
C LEU A 312 -14.51 0.40 -8.62
N TYR A 313 -13.27 0.27 -9.09
CA TYR A 313 -12.07 0.69 -8.40
C TYR A 313 -11.54 2.00 -8.96
N ALA A 314 -10.73 2.65 -8.13
CA ALA A 314 -9.89 3.76 -8.52
C ALA A 314 -8.44 3.43 -8.17
N VAL A 315 -7.55 3.81 -9.08
CA VAL A 315 -6.11 3.82 -8.87
C VAL A 315 -5.67 5.27 -8.81
N PHE A 316 -4.92 5.64 -7.78
CA PHE A 316 -4.43 7.00 -7.62
C PHE A 316 -3.01 7.02 -7.08
N ALA A 317 -2.22 7.95 -7.61
CA ALA A 317 -0.87 8.20 -7.16
C ALA A 317 -0.88 9.12 -5.94
N LEU A 318 0.03 8.87 -5.01
CA LEU A 318 0.37 9.74 -3.92
C LEU A 318 1.86 10.07 -4.00
N PRO A 319 2.31 11.08 -3.25
CA PRO A 319 3.73 11.34 -3.09
C PRO A 319 4.54 10.11 -2.68
N GLN A 320 5.84 10.18 -2.94
CA GLN A 320 6.82 9.14 -2.60
C GLN A 320 6.65 7.81 -3.34
N GLY A 321 6.14 7.87 -4.57
CA GLY A 321 5.99 6.68 -5.40
C GLY A 321 4.93 5.72 -4.87
N VAL A 322 4.04 6.19 -4.00
CA VAL A 322 2.94 5.38 -3.48
C VAL A 322 1.82 5.39 -4.51
N VAL A 323 1.32 4.20 -4.86
CA VAL A 323 0.15 4.03 -5.71
C VAL A 323 -0.87 3.21 -4.94
N MET A 324 -2.10 3.71 -4.86
CA MET A 324 -3.19 3.05 -4.13
C MET A 324 -4.22 2.53 -5.12
N CYS A 325 -4.77 1.35 -4.85
CA CYS A 325 -5.96 0.84 -5.50
C CYS A 325 -7.03 0.53 -4.45
N ALA A 326 -8.22 1.08 -4.63
CA ALA A 326 -9.34 0.91 -3.72
C ALA A 326 -10.69 1.03 -4.45
N PRO A 327 -11.77 0.43 -3.93
CA PRO A 327 -13.12 0.72 -4.42
C PRO A 327 -13.38 2.23 -4.39
N ARG A 328 -14.07 2.75 -5.40
CA ARG A 328 -14.50 4.17 -5.43
C ARG A 328 -15.45 4.49 -4.27
N SER A 329 -16.21 3.48 -3.85
CA SER A 329 -17.19 3.55 -2.77
C SER A 329 -17.45 2.14 -2.27
N LEU A 330 -17.58 1.93 -0.95
CA LEU A 330 -17.87 0.63 -0.33
C LEU A 330 -19.22 0.04 -0.78
N PRO A 331 -20.31 0.82 -0.89
CA PRO A 331 -21.56 0.37 -1.50
C PRO A 331 -21.43 -0.33 -2.86
N LEU A 332 -20.44 0.04 -3.68
CA LEU A 332 -20.25 -0.57 -5.01
C LEU A 332 -19.79 -2.03 -4.93
N VAL A 333 -19.13 -2.40 -3.83
CA VAL A 333 -18.56 -3.74 -3.61
C VAL A 333 -19.27 -4.50 -2.49
N ALA A 334 -20.41 -4.00 -2.01
CA ALA A 334 -21.23 -4.68 -1.01
C ALA A 334 -21.71 -6.05 -1.52
N GLY A 335 -21.59 -7.09 -0.68
CA GLY A 335 -21.91 -8.47 -1.04
C GLY A 335 -20.96 -9.09 -2.08
N ARG A 336 -19.82 -8.45 -2.38
CA ARG A 336 -18.79 -8.94 -3.32
C ARG A 336 -17.46 -9.11 -2.60
N GLN A 337 -16.63 -10.01 -3.13
CA GLN A 337 -15.22 -9.99 -2.77
C GLN A 337 -14.63 -8.65 -3.19
N PHE A 338 -13.78 -8.06 -2.35
CA PHE A 338 -13.09 -6.83 -2.70
C PHE A 338 -11.68 -6.79 -2.15
N VAL A 339 -10.87 -5.90 -2.69
CA VAL A 339 -9.48 -5.73 -2.30
C VAL A 339 -9.15 -4.28 -1.98
N LEU A 340 -8.06 -4.06 -1.25
CA LEU A 340 -7.40 -2.78 -1.11
C LEU A 340 -5.91 -3.04 -1.33
N SER A 341 -5.27 -2.27 -2.19
CA SER A 341 -3.84 -2.43 -2.48
C SER A 341 -3.10 -1.11 -2.30
N ALA A 342 -1.90 -1.22 -1.79
CA ALA A 342 -0.92 -0.16 -1.80
C ALA A 342 0.34 -0.70 -2.48
N SER A 343 0.94 0.10 -3.34
CA SER A 343 2.24 -0.18 -3.93
C SER A 343 3.18 0.97 -3.63
N TRP A 344 4.46 0.65 -3.47
CA TRP A 344 5.52 1.61 -3.30
C TRP A 344 6.60 1.37 -4.35
N VAL A 345 6.73 2.31 -5.27
CA VAL A 345 7.87 2.40 -6.20
C VAL A 345 9.05 2.94 -5.41
N VAL A 346 9.83 2.03 -4.82
CA VAL A 346 10.98 2.36 -3.96
C VAL A 346 12.05 3.10 -4.78
N GLY A 347 12.22 2.69 -6.04
CA GLY A 347 13.12 3.33 -6.99
C GLY A 347 12.96 2.73 -8.39
N ALA A 348 13.87 3.09 -9.31
CA ALA A 348 13.80 2.68 -10.71
C ALA A 348 13.94 1.16 -10.96
N GLY A 349 14.31 0.38 -9.94
CA GLY A 349 14.50 -1.06 -10.04
C GLY A 349 13.91 -1.84 -8.86
N GLU A 350 13.05 -1.24 -8.02
CA GLU A 350 12.37 -1.96 -6.95
C GLU A 350 10.95 -1.43 -6.75
N VAL A 351 9.99 -2.37 -6.69
CA VAL A 351 8.58 -2.11 -6.41
C VAL A 351 8.10 -3.08 -5.34
N LYS A 352 7.45 -2.55 -4.31
CA LYS A 352 6.73 -3.34 -3.32
C LYS A 352 5.23 -3.18 -3.50
N ARG A 353 4.45 -4.22 -3.25
CA ARG A 353 2.98 -4.17 -3.23
C ARG A 353 2.44 -4.96 -2.06
N ILE A 354 1.39 -4.44 -1.44
CA ILE A 354 0.62 -5.14 -0.42
C ILE A 354 -0.84 -5.08 -0.81
N THR A 355 -1.49 -6.24 -0.92
CA THR A 355 -2.91 -6.35 -1.27
C THR A 355 -3.65 -7.07 -0.16
N ALA A 356 -4.65 -6.42 0.43
CA ALA A 356 -5.55 -7.00 1.41
C ALA A 356 -6.89 -7.35 0.74
N SER A 357 -7.45 -8.50 1.09
CA SER A 357 -8.66 -9.02 0.46
C SER A 357 -9.72 -9.39 1.49
N TRP A 358 -10.98 -9.09 1.19
CA TRP A 358 -12.15 -9.48 1.97
C TRP A 358 -13.12 -10.26 1.08
N GLY A 359 -13.76 -11.28 1.65
CA GLY A 359 -14.80 -12.07 1.00
C GLY A 359 -16.10 -11.30 0.83
N ALA A 360 -17.03 -11.90 0.08
CA ALA A 360 -18.37 -11.37 -0.14
C ALA A 360 -19.21 -11.21 1.15
N ASP A 361 -18.85 -11.96 2.19
CA ASP A 361 -19.42 -11.86 3.54
C ASP A 361 -18.80 -10.74 4.38
N GLY A 362 -17.86 -9.97 3.82
CA GLY A 362 -17.11 -8.94 4.53
C GLY A 362 -16.05 -9.47 5.50
N GLY A 363 -15.80 -10.79 5.53
CA GLY A 363 -14.72 -11.39 6.30
C GLY A 363 -13.37 -11.18 5.62
N PHE A 364 -12.35 -10.80 6.39
CA PHE A 364 -10.97 -10.73 5.90
C PHE A 364 -10.54 -12.12 5.42
N ALA A 365 -10.00 -12.18 4.23
CA ALA A 365 -9.59 -13.44 3.60
C ALA A 365 -8.08 -13.65 3.70
N GLN A 366 -7.31 -12.69 3.20
CA GLN A 366 -5.85 -12.77 3.15
C GLN A 366 -5.20 -11.39 2.93
N VAL A 367 -3.90 -11.34 3.17
CA VAL A 367 -3.02 -10.28 2.71
C VAL A 367 -1.90 -10.90 1.88
N GLU A 368 -1.51 -10.20 0.82
CA GLU A 368 -0.42 -10.56 -0.06
C GLU A 368 0.64 -9.47 0.02
N GLY A 369 1.90 -9.87 0.21
CA GLY A 369 3.07 -9.00 0.16
C GLY A 369 3.96 -9.41 -1.00
N GLU A 370 4.36 -8.44 -1.80
CA GLU A 370 5.12 -8.67 -3.02
C GLU A 370 6.27 -7.67 -3.12
N CYS A 371 7.43 -8.14 -3.59
CA CYS A 371 8.62 -7.33 -3.73
C CYS A 371 9.38 -7.73 -4.99
N TYR A 372 9.40 -6.84 -5.98
CA TYR A 372 10.01 -7.07 -7.29
C TYR A 372 11.24 -6.21 -7.45
N ARG A 373 12.29 -6.79 -8.04
CA ARG A 373 13.53 -6.10 -8.36
C ARG A 373 13.94 -6.36 -9.80
N ARG A 374 14.59 -5.36 -10.41
CA ARG A 374 15.17 -5.52 -11.75
C ARG A 374 16.38 -6.45 -11.65
N VAL A 375 16.38 -7.51 -12.46
CA VAL A 375 17.49 -8.47 -12.58
C VAL A 375 18.40 -8.20 -13.77
#